data_AF-I4VSB2-F1
#
_entry.id   AF-I4VSB2-F1
#
_cell.length_a   1.000
_cell.length_b   1.000
_cell.length_c   1.000
_cell.angle_alpha   90.00
_cell.angle_beta   90.00
_cell.angle_gamma   90.00
#
_symmetry.space_group_name_H-M   'P 1'
#
loop_
_entity.id
_entity.type
_entity.pdbx_description
1 polymer ?
#
loop_
_entity_poly.entity_id
_entity_poly.type
_entity_poly.pdbx_seq_one_letter_code
_entity_poly.pdbx_strand_id
1 'polypeptide(L)'
;MGKGSWAGLCMVAAIGVSTIAQAHFLTPDPVPPKAGDVFGFNRYAYAKNNPVVNIDPDGRYACGSDNKQTCTQINGFVNTLHTAMGNLNPNSAAYAKLSAVSDHIGTLGDGNGVTLAAGSLTKNVIAEANSSSLMTIDVKQAAPLAAMFKQYNPGMSASKLTNAFGAEAIAHEGQHQLDYMNPAIGYPTNRATEHATEMNAYRTEIGVARGLGVSNDLYAPGALMKDINARINNNANASTNYWCGINGC
;
A
#
# COMPACT_ATOMS: atom_id res chain seq x y z
N MET A 1 -56.28 -4.23 -51.71
CA MET A 1 -56.24 -5.12 -50.53
C MET A 1 -54.78 -5.44 -50.20
N GLY A 2 -54.43 -5.66 -48.93
CA GLY A 2 -53.08 -6.10 -48.52
C GLY A 2 -52.08 -4.96 -48.26
N LYS A 3 -51.88 -4.59 -46.99
CA LYS A 3 -50.72 -3.80 -46.52
C LYS A 3 -49.65 -4.77 -46.01
N GLY A 4 -48.38 -4.58 -46.39
CA GLY A 4 -47.23 -5.26 -45.78
C GLY A 4 -46.51 -4.32 -44.83
N SER A 5 -46.52 -4.60 -43.53
CA SER A 5 -45.92 -3.74 -42.51
C SER A 5 -44.40 -3.91 -42.45
N TRP A 6 -43.70 -2.81 -42.19
CA TRP A 6 -42.33 -2.86 -41.70
C TRP A 6 -42.33 -3.37 -40.25
N ALA A 7 -41.38 -4.24 -39.93
CA ALA A 7 -40.94 -4.57 -38.59
C ALA A 7 -39.42 -4.79 -38.69
N GLY A 8 -38.58 -4.29 -37.81
CA GLY A 8 -38.87 -3.74 -36.49
C GLY A 8 -37.74 -4.23 -35.58
N LEU A 9 -36.59 -3.58 -35.69
CA LEU A 9 -35.35 -4.03 -35.06
C LEU A 9 -35.43 -3.80 -33.54
N CYS A 10 -35.95 -4.77 -32.80
CA CYS A 10 -35.92 -4.75 -31.33
C CYS A 10 -34.49 -4.98 -30.84
N MET A 11 -33.73 -3.90 -30.69
CA MET A 11 -32.65 -3.85 -29.71
C MET A 11 -33.27 -4.06 -28.33
N VAL A 12 -33.14 -5.27 -27.79
CA VAL A 12 -33.36 -5.51 -26.37
C VAL A 12 -32.19 -4.87 -25.63
N ALA A 13 -32.34 -3.58 -25.31
CA ALA A 13 -31.51 -2.95 -24.30
C ALA A 13 -31.79 -3.65 -22.97
N ALA A 14 -30.92 -4.59 -22.61
CA ALA A 14 -30.89 -5.13 -21.26
C ALA A 14 -30.49 -3.98 -20.33
N ILE A 15 -31.48 -3.29 -19.77
CA ILE A 15 -31.30 -2.42 -18.63
C ILE A 15 -30.93 -3.35 -17.48
N GLY A 16 -29.62 -3.60 -17.35
CA GLY A 16 -29.06 -4.16 -16.14
C GLY A 16 -29.46 -3.24 -15.01
N VAL A 17 -30.43 -3.68 -14.20
CA VAL A 17 -30.76 -3.02 -12.95
C VAL A 17 -29.53 -3.21 -12.08
N SER A 18 -28.63 -2.22 -12.11
CA SER A 18 -27.54 -2.15 -11.16
C SER A 18 -28.17 -2.25 -9.79
N THR A 19 -27.90 -3.35 -9.08
CA THR A 19 -28.22 -3.47 -7.66
C THR A 19 -27.58 -2.26 -7.01
N ILE A 20 -28.42 -1.36 -6.51
CA ILE A 20 -27.97 -0.07 -5.96
C ILE A 20 -26.91 -0.40 -4.92
N ALA A 21 -25.66 -0.02 -5.18
CA ALA A 21 -24.61 -0.09 -4.18
C ALA A 21 -25.10 0.76 -3.01
N GLN A 22 -25.44 0.11 -1.90
CA GLN A 22 -26.12 0.79 -0.81
C GLN A 22 -25.17 1.85 -0.25
N ALA A 23 -25.57 3.12 -0.35
CA ALA A 23 -24.78 4.28 0.09
C ALA A 23 -24.81 4.45 1.63
N HIS A 24 -24.63 3.33 2.32
CA HIS A 24 -24.72 3.14 3.76
C HIS A 24 -23.60 2.19 4.19
N PHE A 25 -23.14 2.33 5.43
CA PHE A 25 -22.21 1.36 5.99
C PHE A 25 -22.87 -0.01 6.14
N LEU A 26 -22.10 -1.08 5.94
CA LEU A 26 -22.56 -2.47 6.13
C LEU A 26 -22.63 -2.87 7.62
N THR A 27 -22.06 -2.04 8.49
CA THR A 27 -22.03 -2.18 9.95
C THR A 27 -22.25 -0.79 10.59
N PRO A 28 -22.71 -0.70 11.85
CA PRO A 28 -22.90 0.60 12.48
C PRO A 28 -21.55 1.27 12.80
N ASP A 29 -21.43 2.55 12.40
CA ASP A 29 -20.33 3.47 12.72
C ASP A 29 -19.94 3.34 14.21
N PRO A 30 -18.68 3.02 14.55
CA PRO A 30 -18.24 2.82 15.93
C PRO A 30 -18.28 4.09 16.80
N VAL A 31 -18.40 5.30 16.21
CA VAL A 31 -18.53 6.55 16.96
C VAL A 31 -19.90 6.61 17.65
N PRO A 32 -19.96 6.82 18.99
CA PRO A 32 -21.23 6.94 19.70
C PRO A 32 -21.89 8.31 19.44
N PRO A 33 -23.24 8.38 19.36
CA PRO A 33 -23.95 9.65 19.18
C PRO A 33 -23.59 10.67 20.27
N LYS A 34 -23.30 11.92 19.85
CA LYS A 34 -22.94 13.02 20.75
C LYS A 34 -24.10 13.98 20.94
N ALA A 35 -24.32 14.43 22.19
CA ALA A 35 -25.30 15.48 22.47
C ALA A 35 -25.01 16.75 21.64
N GLY A 36 -26.01 17.19 20.88
CA GLY A 36 -25.91 18.32 19.95
C GLY A 36 -25.58 17.96 18.49
N ASP A 37 -25.19 16.70 18.19
CA ASP A 37 -25.04 16.25 16.81
C ASP A 37 -26.34 15.62 16.29
N VAL A 38 -27.10 16.40 15.52
CA VAL A 38 -28.37 15.97 14.93
C VAL A 38 -28.23 14.94 13.81
N PHE A 39 -27.02 14.75 13.27
CA PHE A 39 -26.76 13.78 12.19
C PHE A 39 -26.16 12.46 12.71
N GLY A 40 -25.43 12.49 13.83
CA GLY A 40 -24.80 11.32 14.46
C GLY A 40 -25.76 10.26 15.05
N PHE A 41 -27.07 10.40 14.89
CA PHE A 41 -28.05 9.37 15.30
C PHE A 41 -28.16 8.21 14.31
N ASN A 42 -27.96 8.44 13.01
CA ASN A 42 -27.99 7.38 12.01
C ASN A 42 -26.58 6.83 11.78
N ARG A 43 -26.20 5.82 12.57
CA ARG A 43 -24.90 5.13 12.50
C ARG A 43 -24.65 4.34 11.21
N TYR A 44 -25.54 4.42 10.22
CA TYR A 44 -25.35 3.83 8.89
C TYR A 44 -25.37 4.89 7.77
N ALA A 45 -25.57 6.18 8.08
CA ALA A 45 -25.65 7.24 7.08
C ALA A 45 -24.26 7.73 6.66
N TYR A 46 -23.88 7.48 5.41
CA TYR A 46 -22.65 8.05 4.86
C TYR A 46 -22.76 9.58 4.70
N ALA A 47 -21.73 10.32 5.12
CA ALA A 47 -21.56 11.75 4.86
C ALA A 47 -22.81 12.63 5.14
N LYS A 48 -23.55 12.33 6.23
CA LYS A 48 -24.81 13.01 6.62
C LYS A 48 -25.87 13.01 5.50
N ASN A 49 -25.90 11.96 4.68
CA ASN A 49 -26.74 11.80 3.48
C ASN A 49 -26.50 12.85 2.37
N ASN A 50 -25.35 13.53 2.35
CA ASN A 50 -25.00 14.46 1.27
C ASN A 50 -23.52 14.29 0.82
N PRO A 51 -23.20 13.19 0.11
CA PRO A 51 -21.85 12.87 -0.34
C PRO A 51 -21.30 13.80 -1.44
N VAL A 52 -22.08 14.78 -1.90
CA VAL A 52 -21.67 15.76 -2.92
C VAL A 52 -20.93 16.94 -2.29
N VAL A 53 -21.21 17.27 -1.02
CA VAL A 53 -20.60 18.42 -0.31
C VAL A 53 -20.01 18.04 1.05
N ASN A 54 -20.42 16.91 1.63
CA ASN A 54 -19.79 16.33 2.79
C ASN A 54 -18.96 15.13 2.33
N ILE A 55 -17.74 15.03 2.83
CA ILE A 55 -16.93 13.81 2.83
C ILE A 55 -16.80 13.39 4.29
N ASP A 56 -16.71 12.09 4.57
CA ASP A 56 -16.56 11.62 5.95
C ASP A 56 -15.17 12.04 6.50
N PRO A 57 -15.07 12.92 7.53
CA PRO A 57 -13.82 13.62 7.80
C PRO A 57 -12.79 12.87 8.67
N ASP A 58 -13.01 11.59 9.00
CA ASP A 58 -12.19 10.84 9.98
C ASP A 58 -11.06 10.00 9.35
N GLY A 59 -11.14 9.76 8.04
CA GLY A 59 -10.02 9.64 7.11
C GLY A 59 -9.14 8.39 7.12
N ARG A 60 -9.43 7.29 7.81
CA ARG A 60 -8.39 6.24 7.99
C ARG A 60 -7.89 5.65 6.65
N TYR A 61 -6.55 5.61 6.42
CA TYR A 61 -6.02 4.50 5.61
C TYR A 61 -6.60 3.26 6.27
N ALA A 62 -7.35 2.46 5.51
CA ALA A 62 -8.15 1.43 6.14
C ALA A 62 -7.20 0.31 6.57
N CYS A 63 -7.07 0.06 7.87
CA CYS A 63 -6.55 -1.23 8.30
C CYS A 63 -7.63 -2.28 8.00
N GLY A 64 -7.42 -3.08 6.95
CA GLY A 64 -8.35 -4.14 6.55
C GLY A 64 -8.26 -5.37 7.46
N SER A 65 -8.44 -5.18 8.77
CA SER A 65 -8.39 -6.27 9.76
C SER A 65 -9.22 -5.94 11.02
N ASP A 66 -10.06 -6.89 11.43
CA ASP A 66 -10.76 -6.82 12.73
C ASP A 66 -9.81 -7.00 13.94
N ASN A 67 -8.57 -7.43 13.71
CA ASN A 67 -7.57 -7.66 14.75
C ASN A 67 -6.83 -6.35 15.10
N LYS A 68 -7.18 -5.77 16.26
CA LYS A 68 -6.57 -4.52 16.76
C LYS A 68 -5.06 -4.61 16.95
N GLN A 69 -4.52 -5.76 17.36
CA GLN A 69 -3.08 -5.95 17.53
C GLN A 69 -2.37 -5.96 16.16
N THR A 70 -2.96 -6.61 15.15
CA THR A 70 -2.45 -6.56 13.77
C THR A 70 -2.45 -5.12 13.23
N CYS A 71 -3.55 -4.38 13.37
CA CYS A 71 -3.59 -2.97 12.97
C CYS A 71 -2.59 -2.09 13.73
N THR A 72 -2.37 -2.35 15.02
CA THR A 72 -1.33 -1.66 15.81
C THR A 72 0.06 -1.93 15.25
N GLN A 73 0.34 -3.16 14.80
CA GLN A 73 1.63 -3.51 14.20
C GLN A 73 1.82 -2.89 12.81
N ILE A 74 0.79 -2.91 11.94
CA ILE A 74 0.83 -2.23 10.62
C ILE A 74 1.04 -0.72 10.81
N ASN A 75 0.32 -0.08 11.73
CA ASN A 75 0.52 1.33 12.06
C ASN A 75 1.93 1.56 12.66
N GLY A 76 2.49 0.60 13.38
CA GLY A 76 3.88 0.62 13.83
C GLY A 76 4.90 0.64 12.69
N PHE A 77 4.61 -0.05 11.58
CA PHE A 77 5.42 -0.02 10.36
C PHE A 77 5.30 1.34 9.65
N VAL A 78 4.09 1.86 9.45
CA VAL A 78 3.85 3.18 8.83
C VAL A 78 4.50 4.32 9.62
N ASN A 79 4.39 4.33 10.95
CA ASN A 79 5.09 5.32 11.78
C ASN A 79 6.62 5.19 11.72
N THR A 80 7.13 3.97 11.45
CA THR A 80 8.58 3.73 11.28
C THR A 80 9.05 4.21 9.90
N LEU A 81 8.24 4.06 8.85
CA LEU A 81 8.43 4.67 7.53
C LEU A 81 8.55 6.21 7.65
N HIS A 82 7.59 6.85 8.33
CA HIS A 82 7.59 8.30 8.56
C HIS A 82 8.82 8.77 9.36
N THR A 83 9.18 8.00 10.40
CA THR A 83 10.40 8.27 11.20
C THR A 83 11.66 8.18 10.35
N ALA A 84 11.75 7.18 9.47
CA ALA A 84 12.89 7.02 8.58
C ALA A 84 13.01 8.18 7.60
N MET A 85 11.89 8.59 6.98
CA MET A 85 11.84 9.77 6.11
C MET A 85 12.32 11.04 6.83
N GLY A 86 11.85 11.27 8.06
CA GLY A 86 12.24 12.44 8.86
C GLY A 86 13.73 12.52 9.23
N ASN A 87 14.45 11.40 9.15
CA ASN A 87 15.89 11.32 9.40
C ASN A 87 16.74 11.47 8.11
N LEU A 88 16.13 11.46 6.93
CA LEU A 88 16.85 11.66 5.65
C LEU A 88 17.10 13.15 5.39
N ASN A 89 18.13 13.46 4.60
CA ASN A 89 18.34 14.81 4.08
C ASN A 89 17.21 15.16 3.09
N PRO A 90 16.41 16.23 3.30
CA PRO A 90 15.29 16.60 2.43
C PRO A 90 15.66 16.82 0.96
N ASN A 91 16.91 17.15 0.66
CA ASN A 91 17.41 17.36 -0.70
C ASN A 91 17.98 16.08 -1.34
N SER A 92 17.82 14.91 -0.71
CA SER A 92 18.34 13.64 -1.22
C SER A 92 17.30 12.90 -2.08
N ALA A 93 17.78 12.17 -3.09
CA ALA A 93 16.93 11.30 -3.91
C ALA A 93 16.22 10.20 -3.10
N ALA A 94 16.78 9.80 -1.94
CA ALA A 94 16.14 8.88 -1.02
C ALA A 94 14.94 9.52 -0.31
N TYR A 95 15.08 10.78 0.14
CA TYR A 95 13.95 11.52 0.73
C TYR A 95 12.84 11.72 -0.30
N ALA A 96 13.16 12.23 -1.50
CA ALA A 96 12.15 12.52 -2.52
C ALA A 96 11.33 11.27 -2.95
N LYS A 97 11.95 10.09 -2.97
CA LYS A 97 11.26 8.82 -3.20
C LYS A 97 10.41 8.39 -2.00
N LEU A 98 11.00 8.43 -0.81
CA LEU A 98 10.33 7.96 0.40
C LEU A 98 9.19 8.88 0.84
N SER A 99 9.29 10.18 0.57
CA SER A 99 8.22 11.15 0.83
C SER A 99 7.03 10.92 -0.08
N ALA A 100 7.24 10.64 -1.38
CA ALA A 100 6.13 10.30 -2.28
C ALA A 100 5.34 9.07 -1.80
N VAL A 101 6.02 8.05 -1.27
CA VAL A 101 5.33 6.88 -0.67
C VAL A 101 4.74 7.21 0.71
N SER A 102 5.42 8.00 1.53
CA SER A 102 4.89 8.50 2.82
C SER A 102 3.60 9.30 2.64
N ASP A 103 3.53 10.16 1.63
CA ASP A 103 2.37 10.98 1.29
C ASP A 103 1.25 10.13 0.68
N HIS A 104 1.59 9.10 -0.10
CA HIS A 104 0.62 8.18 -0.68
C HIS A 104 -0.02 7.24 0.35
N ILE A 105 0.79 6.57 1.18
CA ILE A 105 0.33 5.66 2.25
C ILE A 105 -0.35 6.46 3.36
N GLY A 106 0.18 7.64 3.66
CA GLY A 106 -0.36 8.55 4.64
C GLY A 106 -0.36 7.98 6.06
N THR A 107 -1.31 8.44 6.85
CA THR A 107 -1.50 8.12 8.27
C THR A 107 -2.74 7.25 8.46
N LEU A 108 -2.83 6.58 9.61
CA LEU A 108 -4.06 5.92 10.06
C LEU A 108 -5.13 6.98 10.46
N GLY A 109 -5.54 7.85 9.52
CA GLY A 109 -6.53 8.90 9.77
C GLY A 109 -6.72 10.03 8.74
N ASP A 110 -6.13 10.05 7.55
CA ASP A 110 -6.23 11.19 6.60
C ASP A 110 -7.38 11.20 5.57
N GLY A 111 -7.50 10.21 4.69
CA GLY A 111 -8.66 9.97 3.81
C GLY A 111 -8.26 9.55 2.40
N ASN A 112 -6.99 9.16 2.21
CA ASN A 112 -6.35 8.97 0.92
C ASN A 112 -6.88 7.82 0.05
N GLY A 113 -7.80 7.00 0.57
CA GLY A 113 -8.36 5.83 -0.11
C GLY A 113 -7.47 4.59 -0.11
N VAL A 114 -6.30 4.64 0.55
CA VAL A 114 -5.40 3.49 0.68
C VAL A 114 -5.89 2.55 1.78
N THR A 115 -5.77 1.24 1.53
CA THR A 115 -6.10 0.17 2.46
C THR A 115 -4.89 -0.73 2.66
N LEU A 116 -4.44 -0.87 3.90
CA LEU A 116 -3.44 -1.86 4.29
C LEU A 116 -4.18 -3.03 4.97
N ALA A 117 -4.53 -4.04 4.18
CA ALA A 117 -5.27 -5.21 4.63
C ALA A 117 -4.35 -6.23 5.30
N ALA A 118 -4.81 -6.91 6.35
CA ALA A 118 -4.04 -8.01 6.93
C ALA A 118 -4.28 -9.29 6.14
N GLY A 119 -3.22 -9.97 5.73
CA GLY A 119 -3.32 -11.24 5.00
C GLY A 119 -2.28 -12.27 5.45
N SER A 120 -2.33 -13.44 4.84
CA SER A 120 -1.23 -14.41 4.86
C SER A 120 -0.61 -14.43 3.48
N LEU A 121 0.69 -14.16 3.40
CA LEU A 121 1.43 -14.14 2.14
C LEU A 121 2.34 -15.36 2.04
N THR A 122 3.01 -15.52 0.91
CA THR A 122 4.02 -16.58 0.78
C THR A 122 5.18 -16.34 1.75
N LYS A 123 5.87 -17.41 2.14
CA LYS A 123 6.96 -17.33 3.13
C LYS A 123 8.01 -16.31 2.67
N ASN A 124 8.42 -15.44 3.60
CA ASN A 124 9.37 -14.34 3.38
C ASN A 124 8.83 -13.11 2.63
N VAL A 125 7.51 -13.01 2.37
CA VAL A 125 6.89 -11.81 1.76
C VAL A 125 6.10 -11.06 2.83
N ILE A 126 6.53 -9.85 3.21
CA ILE A 126 5.88 -9.07 4.28
C ILE A 126 4.66 -8.31 3.75
N ALA A 127 4.71 -7.82 2.53
CA ALA A 127 3.66 -7.03 1.91
C ALA A 127 3.51 -7.36 0.41
N GLU A 128 2.37 -7.03 -0.17
CA GLU A 128 2.09 -7.16 -1.62
C GLU A 128 1.12 -6.04 -2.06
N ALA A 129 1.50 -5.25 -3.07
CA ALA A 129 0.65 -4.23 -3.69
C ALA A 129 -0.39 -4.88 -4.62
N ASN A 130 -1.58 -5.19 -4.09
CA ASN A 130 -2.66 -5.81 -4.88
C ASN A 130 -3.30 -4.84 -5.88
N SER A 131 -3.25 -3.53 -5.60
CA SER A 131 -3.67 -2.46 -6.52
C SER A 131 -3.05 -1.11 -6.13
N SER A 132 -3.30 -0.08 -6.94
CA SER A 132 -2.94 1.33 -6.65
C SER A 132 -3.48 1.90 -5.33
N SER A 133 -4.35 1.18 -4.62
CA SER A 133 -4.87 1.61 -3.31
C SER A 133 -5.11 0.46 -2.31
N LEU A 134 -4.82 -0.79 -2.67
CA LEU A 134 -4.88 -1.94 -1.75
C LEU A 134 -3.52 -2.62 -1.67
N MET A 135 -3.03 -2.80 -0.44
CA MET A 135 -1.83 -3.55 -0.14
C MET A 135 -2.15 -4.58 0.95
N THR A 136 -1.73 -5.83 0.76
CA THR A 136 -1.81 -6.87 1.78
C THR A 136 -0.55 -6.85 2.62
N ILE A 137 -0.67 -6.98 3.95
CA ILE A 137 0.45 -7.07 4.91
C ILE A 137 0.34 -8.38 5.71
N ASP A 138 1.36 -9.23 5.65
CA ASP A 138 1.55 -10.35 6.59
C ASP A 138 2.56 -9.97 7.67
N VAL A 139 2.03 -9.38 8.74
CA VAL A 139 2.81 -8.92 9.91
C VAL A 139 3.61 -10.03 10.60
N LYS A 140 3.33 -11.31 10.33
CA LYS A 140 4.04 -12.46 10.92
C LYS A 140 5.37 -12.74 10.23
N GLN A 141 5.55 -12.31 8.97
CA GLN A 141 6.78 -12.56 8.20
C GLN A 141 7.91 -11.59 8.60
N ALA A 142 7.55 -10.40 9.09
CA ALA A 142 8.51 -9.34 9.42
C ALA A 142 9.51 -9.73 10.52
N ALA A 143 9.07 -10.37 11.61
CA ALA A 143 9.94 -10.73 12.72
C ALA A 143 10.95 -11.85 12.40
N PRO A 144 10.57 -12.96 11.73
CA PRO A 144 11.51 -13.97 11.23
C PRO A 144 12.56 -13.41 10.28
N LEU A 145 12.17 -12.51 9.37
CA LEU A 145 13.11 -11.87 8.43
C LEU A 145 14.09 -10.95 9.14
N ALA A 146 13.58 -10.03 9.97
CA ALA A 146 14.38 -9.12 10.78
C ALA A 146 15.39 -9.86 11.67
N ALA A 147 15.02 -11.04 12.20
CA ALA A 147 15.91 -11.85 13.05
C ALA A 147 17.21 -12.27 12.34
N MET A 148 17.18 -12.52 11.02
CA MET A 148 18.37 -12.87 10.23
C MET A 148 19.43 -11.75 10.24
N PHE A 149 18.98 -10.49 10.38
CA PHE A 149 19.83 -9.31 10.37
C PHE A 149 20.16 -8.78 11.76
N LYS A 150 19.72 -9.44 12.83
CA LYS A 150 19.93 -8.98 14.22
C LYS A 150 21.42 -8.82 14.58
N GLN A 151 22.29 -9.66 14.04
CA GLN A 151 23.75 -9.59 14.23
C GLN A 151 24.39 -8.33 13.61
N TYR A 152 23.85 -7.84 12.48
CA TYR A 152 24.33 -6.62 11.81
C TYR A 152 23.74 -5.35 12.42
N ASN A 153 22.75 -5.50 13.30
CA ASN A 153 22.03 -4.41 13.98
C ASN A 153 22.11 -4.56 15.51
N PRO A 154 23.31 -4.60 16.12
CA PRO A 154 23.49 -4.95 17.53
C PRO A 154 22.73 -4.02 18.48
N GLY A 155 22.75 -2.71 18.23
CA GLY A 155 22.09 -1.69 19.06
C GLY A 155 20.56 -1.58 18.92
N MET A 156 19.94 -2.33 18.00
CA MET A 156 18.49 -2.27 17.77
C MET A 156 17.75 -3.40 18.51
N SER A 157 16.63 -3.10 19.17
CA SER A 157 15.79 -4.15 19.76
C SER A 157 15.09 -4.97 18.67
N ALA A 158 14.73 -6.23 18.96
CA ALA A 158 14.07 -7.10 17.99
C ALA A 158 12.76 -6.49 17.43
N SER A 159 11.97 -5.82 18.28
CA SER A 159 10.75 -5.11 17.86
C SER A 159 11.05 -3.90 16.96
N LYS A 160 12.09 -3.10 17.25
CA LYS A 160 12.48 -1.99 16.35
C LYS A 160 12.95 -2.51 14.98
N LEU A 161 13.70 -3.61 14.96
CA LEU A 161 14.17 -4.21 13.70
C LEU A 161 13.01 -4.85 12.91
N THR A 162 12.05 -5.48 13.60
CA THR A 162 10.79 -5.97 12.99
C THR A 162 10.02 -4.82 12.34
N ASN A 163 9.92 -3.67 13.01
CA ASN A 163 9.24 -2.50 12.46
C ASN A 163 9.99 -1.87 11.29
N ALA A 164 11.33 -1.90 11.30
CA ALA A 164 12.14 -1.44 10.17
C ALA A 164 11.88 -2.28 8.91
N PHE A 165 11.92 -3.62 9.04
CA PHE A 165 11.63 -4.53 7.93
C PHE A 165 10.17 -4.43 7.44
N GLY A 166 9.22 -4.18 8.36
CA GLY A 166 7.83 -3.88 7.98
C GLY A 166 7.66 -2.55 7.24
N ALA A 167 8.42 -1.52 7.64
CA ALA A 167 8.43 -0.22 6.97
C ALA A 167 9.14 -0.26 5.61
N GLU A 168 10.21 -1.04 5.49
CA GLU A 168 10.92 -1.35 4.23
C GLU A 168 9.93 -1.99 3.23
N ALA A 169 9.18 -3.00 3.64
CA ALA A 169 8.16 -3.63 2.80
C ALA A 169 7.04 -2.66 2.38
N ILE A 170 6.51 -1.82 3.28
CA ILE A 170 5.51 -0.80 2.90
C ILE A 170 6.09 0.24 1.94
N ALA A 171 7.37 0.61 2.08
CA ALA A 171 8.05 1.52 1.17
C ALA A 171 8.26 0.92 -0.23
N HIS A 172 8.53 -0.39 -0.29
CA HIS A 172 8.65 -1.16 -1.52
C HIS A 172 7.30 -1.22 -2.25
N GLU A 173 6.29 -1.81 -1.61
CA GLU A 173 4.96 -1.98 -2.21
C GLU A 173 4.27 -0.65 -2.50
N GLY A 174 4.41 0.35 -1.63
CA GLY A 174 3.86 1.69 -1.86
C GLY A 174 4.45 2.39 -3.09
N GLN A 175 5.68 2.05 -3.50
CA GLN A 175 6.23 2.52 -4.77
C GLN A 175 5.61 1.80 -5.97
N HIS A 176 5.28 0.51 -5.87
CA HIS A 176 4.49 -0.18 -6.90
C HIS A 176 3.09 0.45 -7.03
N GLN A 177 2.44 0.83 -5.92
CA GLN A 177 1.16 1.55 -5.97
C GLN A 177 1.27 2.91 -6.69
N LEU A 178 2.34 3.67 -6.44
CA LEU A 178 2.65 4.91 -7.18
C LEU A 178 2.88 4.64 -8.68
N ASP A 179 3.61 3.58 -9.03
CA ASP A 179 3.92 3.22 -10.41
C ASP A 179 2.63 2.78 -11.15
N TYR A 180 1.71 2.09 -10.48
CA TYR A 180 0.37 1.73 -11.01
C TYR A 180 -0.51 2.97 -11.29
N MET A 181 -0.38 4.03 -10.49
CA MET A 181 -1.09 5.30 -10.72
C MET A 181 -0.46 6.17 -11.82
N ASN A 182 0.79 5.91 -12.19
CA ASN A 182 1.49 6.71 -13.19
C ASN A 182 1.00 6.33 -14.60
N PRO A 183 0.35 7.24 -15.36
CA PRO A 183 -0.22 6.91 -16.68
C PRO A 183 0.82 6.58 -17.75
N ALA A 184 2.12 6.84 -17.50
CA ALA A 184 3.22 6.45 -18.38
C ALA A 184 3.84 5.08 -18.03
N ILE A 185 3.45 4.46 -16.90
CA ILE A 185 3.96 3.16 -16.43
C ILE A 185 2.79 2.18 -16.28
N GLY A 186 1.85 2.49 -15.39
CA GLY A 186 0.70 1.65 -15.07
C GLY A 186 1.10 0.32 -14.43
N TYR A 187 0.25 -0.69 -14.56
CA TYR A 187 0.62 -2.05 -14.21
C TYR A 187 1.64 -2.59 -15.23
N PRO A 188 2.73 -3.24 -14.78
CA PRO A 188 3.74 -3.80 -15.67
C PRO A 188 3.12 -4.87 -16.56
N THR A 189 3.46 -4.83 -17.85
CA THR A 189 2.91 -5.75 -18.89
C THR A 189 3.98 -6.61 -19.54
N ASN A 190 5.25 -6.39 -19.19
CA ASN A 190 6.39 -7.09 -19.74
C ASN A 190 7.59 -6.99 -18.78
N ARG A 191 8.58 -7.85 -19.00
CA ARG A 191 9.83 -7.92 -18.22
C ARG A 191 10.55 -6.57 -18.05
N ALA A 192 10.58 -5.73 -19.08
CA ALA A 192 11.34 -4.49 -19.03
C ALA A 192 10.66 -3.41 -18.18
N THR A 193 9.32 -3.33 -18.22
CA THR A 193 8.55 -2.47 -17.31
C THR A 193 8.61 -2.98 -15.88
N GLU A 194 8.49 -4.29 -15.67
CA GLU A 194 8.58 -4.93 -14.34
C GLU A 194 9.94 -4.68 -13.70
N HIS A 195 11.04 -4.90 -14.43
CA HIS A 195 12.38 -4.61 -13.90
C HIS A 195 12.56 -3.12 -13.59
N ALA A 196 11.88 -2.21 -14.30
CA ALA A 196 11.95 -0.78 -14.02
C ALA A 196 11.20 -0.39 -12.74
N THR A 197 10.02 -0.96 -12.49
CA THR A 197 9.22 -0.73 -11.26
C THR A 197 9.89 -1.37 -10.04
N GLU A 198 10.42 -2.60 -10.16
CA GLU A 198 11.26 -3.22 -9.13
C GLU A 198 12.51 -2.38 -8.79
N MET A 199 13.20 -1.86 -9.81
CA MET A 199 14.33 -0.94 -9.62
C MET A 199 13.91 0.42 -9.03
N ASN A 200 12.63 0.78 -9.07
CA ASN A 200 12.09 1.93 -8.33
C ASN A 200 11.80 1.56 -6.88
N ALA A 201 11.12 0.43 -6.64
CA ALA A 201 10.68 -0.05 -5.34
C ALA A 201 11.86 -0.28 -4.40
N TYR A 202 12.85 -1.08 -4.82
CA TYR A 202 14.08 -1.29 -4.04
C TYR A 202 14.88 0.00 -3.79
N ARG A 203 14.82 1.00 -4.69
CA ARG A 203 15.46 2.31 -4.45
C ARG A 203 14.71 3.17 -3.44
N THR A 204 13.41 2.95 -3.28
CA THR A 204 12.58 3.65 -2.29
C THR A 204 12.70 2.97 -0.93
N GLU A 205 12.63 1.63 -0.89
CA GLU A 205 12.86 0.78 0.28
C GLU A 205 14.16 1.12 1.04
N ILE A 206 15.30 1.21 0.35
CA ILE A 206 16.58 1.58 1.00
C ILE A 206 16.57 2.96 1.66
N GLY A 207 15.58 3.83 1.34
CA GLY A 207 15.36 5.07 2.06
C GLY A 207 15.04 4.83 3.53
N VAL A 208 14.25 3.79 3.84
CA VAL A 208 13.91 3.40 5.21
C VAL A 208 15.17 2.94 5.95
N ALA A 209 15.91 1.98 5.37
CA ALA A 209 17.13 1.44 5.97
C ALA A 209 18.18 2.55 6.22
N ARG A 210 18.31 3.50 5.28
CA ARG A 210 19.17 4.69 5.43
C ARG A 210 18.72 5.63 6.56
N GLY A 211 17.42 5.97 6.61
CA GLY A 211 16.86 6.86 7.63
C GLY A 211 16.92 6.28 9.05
N LEU A 212 16.90 4.95 9.17
CA LEU A 212 17.01 4.26 10.47
C LEU A 212 18.44 3.83 10.83
N GLY A 213 19.38 3.91 9.89
CA GLY A 213 20.73 3.35 10.05
C GLY A 213 20.77 1.82 10.15
N VAL A 214 19.75 1.14 9.61
CA VAL A 214 19.59 -0.32 9.62
C VAL A 214 20.46 -0.96 8.54
N SER A 215 21.04 -2.12 8.84
CA SER A 215 21.67 -2.99 7.85
C SER A 215 20.73 -4.12 7.43
N ASN A 216 20.47 -4.26 6.14
CA ASN A 216 19.70 -5.34 5.52
C ASN A 216 20.52 -5.97 4.36
N ASP A 217 19.88 -6.69 3.45
CA ASP A 217 20.55 -7.30 2.28
C ASP A 217 20.91 -6.27 1.18
N LEU A 218 20.20 -5.14 1.11
CA LEU A 218 20.43 -4.08 0.13
C LEU A 218 21.47 -3.04 0.58
N TYR A 219 21.45 -2.69 1.88
CA TYR A 219 22.16 -1.55 2.45
C TYR A 219 22.81 -1.89 3.80
N ALA A 220 23.95 -1.26 4.06
CA ALA A 220 24.54 -1.15 5.39
C ALA A 220 25.23 0.22 5.51
N PRO A 221 25.31 0.82 6.71
CA PRO A 221 26.03 2.07 6.94
C PRO A 221 27.48 2.00 6.41
N GLY A 222 27.85 2.95 5.54
CA GLY A 222 29.17 2.99 4.90
C GLY A 222 29.35 2.12 3.65
N ALA A 223 28.34 1.34 3.23
CA ALA A 223 28.42 0.57 1.99
C ALA A 223 28.55 1.48 0.75
N LEU A 224 29.40 1.07 -0.21
CA LEU A 224 29.66 1.87 -1.41
C LEU A 224 28.44 1.84 -2.34
N MET A 225 28.19 2.97 -3.03
CA MET A 225 27.02 3.10 -3.90
C MET A 225 27.01 2.11 -5.08
N LYS A 226 28.18 1.68 -5.56
CA LYS A 226 28.28 0.62 -6.57
C LYS A 226 27.74 -0.73 -6.06
N ASP A 227 27.97 -1.06 -4.78
CA ASP A 227 27.62 -2.35 -4.20
C ASP A 227 26.12 -2.38 -3.85
N ILE A 228 25.59 -1.26 -3.37
CA ILE A 228 24.15 -1.04 -3.17
C ILE A 228 23.41 -1.13 -4.53
N ASN A 229 23.91 -0.47 -5.58
CA ASN A 229 23.30 -0.53 -6.91
C ASN A 229 23.32 -1.96 -7.49
N ALA A 230 24.40 -2.71 -7.25
CA ALA A 230 24.48 -4.11 -7.67
C ALA A 230 23.47 -5.00 -6.92
N ARG A 231 23.32 -4.82 -5.60
CA ARG A 231 22.31 -5.53 -4.77
C ARG A 231 20.88 -5.23 -5.23
N ILE A 232 20.56 -3.95 -5.43
CA ILE A 232 19.27 -3.50 -5.97
C ILE A 232 18.99 -4.16 -7.33
N ASN A 233 19.96 -4.14 -8.26
CA ASN A 233 19.77 -4.75 -9.57
C ASN A 233 19.62 -6.27 -9.52
N ASN A 234 20.31 -6.95 -8.60
CA ASN A 234 20.19 -8.39 -8.43
C ASN A 234 18.83 -8.78 -7.85
N ASN A 235 18.34 -8.08 -6.83
CA ASN A 235 17.02 -8.31 -6.26
C ASN A 235 15.89 -7.95 -7.24
N ALA A 236 15.97 -6.81 -7.93
CA ALA A 236 15.01 -6.45 -8.98
C ALA A 236 14.90 -7.50 -10.09
N ASN A 237 16.05 -8.06 -10.53
CA ASN A 237 16.05 -9.18 -11.48
C ASN A 237 15.41 -10.45 -10.90
N ALA A 238 15.57 -10.71 -9.60
CA ALA A 238 14.99 -11.88 -8.93
C ALA A 238 13.46 -11.77 -8.84
N SER A 239 12.92 -10.62 -8.39
CA SER A 239 11.48 -10.34 -8.39
C SER A 239 10.90 -10.39 -9.80
N THR A 240 11.54 -9.71 -10.77
CA THR A 240 11.13 -9.74 -12.18
C THR A 240 11.11 -11.17 -12.74
N ASN A 241 12.09 -12.02 -12.39
CA ASN A 241 12.10 -13.42 -12.79
C ASN A 241 10.93 -14.22 -12.20
N TYR A 242 10.59 -13.96 -10.93
CA TYR A 242 9.45 -14.57 -10.26
C TYR A 242 8.13 -14.13 -10.90
N TRP A 243 7.93 -12.83 -11.09
CA TRP A 243 6.78 -12.25 -11.77
C TRP A 243 6.60 -12.81 -13.19
N CYS A 244 7.68 -12.87 -13.97
CA CYS A 244 7.68 -13.45 -15.32
C CYS A 244 7.32 -14.94 -15.33
N GLY A 245 7.75 -15.70 -14.31
CA GLY A 245 7.38 -17.12 -14.15
C GLY A 245 5.90 -17.35 -13.88
N ILE A 246 5.17 -16.33 -13.41
CA ILE A 246 3.72 -16.37 -13.16
C ILE A 246 2.93 -15.79 -14.35
N ASN A 247 3.36 -14.63 -14.88
CA ASN A 247 2.59 -13.84 -15.84
C ASN A 247 2.92 -14.13 -17.32
N GLY A 248 4.07 -14.77 -17.59
CA GLY A 248 4.55 -15.03 -18.95
C GLY A 248 5.35 -13.86 -19.53
N CYS A 249 6.68 -14.02 -19.53
CA CYS A 249 7.64 -13.21 -20.30
C CYS A 249 8.46 -14.12 -21.22
#